data_AF-A0A8S2PAV1-F1
#
_entry.id   AF-A0A8S2PAV1-F1
#
_cell.length_a   1.000
_cell.length_b   1.000
_cell.length_c   1.000
_cell.angle_alpha   90.00
_cell.angle_beta   90.00
_cell.angle_gamma   90.00
#
_symmetry.space_group_name_H-M   'P 1'
#
loop_
_entity.id
_entity.type
_entity.pdbx_description
1 polymer ?
#
loop_
_entity_poly.entity_id
_entity_poly.type
_entity_poly.pdbx_seq_one_letter_code
_entity_poly.pdbx_strand_id
1 'polypeptide(L)'
;MYLTNVTNTYDHYCFEWISRRLDIQEVEDTEHPLSMMPYKSRYKLQPYLKFHSDNLLSLLSFFEHIPEFRSLSNEAKKTLVQRNLRNLLRLNTTEPIRSGYFVPPASGTAHALWEYIFGEHMLNDFGNLMIRYRGLLKEPIFTKMLLVIMVFSSHFSVTRPNDVFHVYACEISSYDIFQLQSFYTTLLWKYLIYRLGEVETIQVYTHIIGLCLKCVDMGEQVEKNFIDREELNEIVKLTQTILLV
;
A
#
# COMPACT_ATOMS: atom_id res chain seq x y z
N MET A 1 24.39 5.53 6.93
CA MET A 1 23.97 4.56 7.95
C MET A 1 22.45 4.35 7.97
N TYR A 2 21.63 5.37 8.24
CA TYR A 2 20.16 5.22 8.30
C TYR A 2 19.52 4.68 7.00
N LEU A 3 19.87 5.24 5.85
CA LEU A 3 19.36 4.78 4.55
C LEU A 3 19.67 3.30 4.28
N THR A 4 20.91 2.89 4.57
CA THR A 4 21.35 1.49 4.45
C THR A 4 20.57 0.59 5.39
N ASN A 5 20.34 1.03 6.64
CA ASN A 5 19.54 0.27 7.60
C ASN A 5 18.11 0.07 7.07
N VAL A 6 17.41 1.14 6.71
CA VAL A 6 16.05 1.08 6.15
C VAL A 6 16.00 0.15 4.93
N THR A 7 17.00 0.25 4.05
CA THR A 7 17.06 -0.56 2.84
C THR A 7 17.21 -2.05 3.16
N ASN A 8 18.18 -2.41 3.99
CA ASN A 8 18.47 -3.79 4.35
C ASN A 8 17.31 -4.42 5.17
N THR A 9 16.76 -3.66 6.11
CA THR A 9 15.60 -4.08 6.89
C THR A 9 14.41 -4.37 5.98
N TYR A 10 14.12 -3.48 5.03
CA TYR A 10 13.04 -3.73 4.08
C TYR A 10 13.29 -4.97 3.23
N ASP A 11 14.49 -5.11 2.67
CA ASP A 11 14.80 -6.24 1.79
C ASP A 11 14.62 -7.58 2.51
N HIS A 12 15.06 -7.65 3.77
CA HIS A 12 14.96 -8.86 4.56
C HIS A 12 13.52 -9.16 5.03
N TYR A 13 12.81 -8.16 5.58
CA TYR A 13 11.52 -8.39 6.25
C TYR A 13 10.30 -8.23 5.33
N CYS A 14 10.41 -7.46 4.24
CA CYS A 14 9.35 -7.30 3.24
C CYS A 14 9.64 -8.12 1.99
N PHE A 15 10.71 -7.79 1.27
CA PHE A 15 10.92 -8.30 -0.08
C PHE A 15 11.20 -9.81 -0.10
N GLU A 16 12.23 -10.27 0.62
CA GLU A 16 12.55 -11.70 0.72
C GLU A 16 11.39 -12.52 1.28
N TRP A 17 10.66 -11.96 2.25
CA TRP A 17 9.49 -12.60 2.84
C TRP A 17 8.42 -12.86 1.78
N ILE A 18 8.07 -11.83 1.01
CA ILE A 18 7.03 -11.92 -0.03
C ILE A 18 7.50 -12.86 -1.15
N SER A 19 8.73 -12.73 -1.63
CA SER A 19 9.28 -13.58 -2.70
C SER A 19 9.25 -15.06 -2.33
N ARG A 20 9.67 -15.44 -1.11
CA ARG A 20 9.65 -16.85 -0.66
C ARG A 20 8.24 -17.44 -0.59
N ARG A 21 7.21 -16.63 -0.30
CA ARG A 21 5.82 -17.10 -0.22
C ARG A 21 5.11 -17.14 -1.57
N LEU A 22 5.55 -16.31 -2.52
CA LEU A 22 5.00 -16.24 -3.88
C LEU A 22 5.66 -17.23 -4.86
N ASP A 23 6.94 -17.56 -4.70
CA ASP A 23 7.61 -18.62 -5.49
C ASP A 23 6.94 -20.00 -5.31
N ILE A 24 6.15 -20.18 -4.25
CA ILE A 24 5.38 -21.42 -3.98
C ILE A 24 4.03 -21.41 -4.74
N GLN A 25 3.61 -20.27 -5.29
CA GLN A 25 2.41 -20.13 -6.11
C GLN A 25 2.80 -20.03 -7.59
N GLU A 26 3.37 -21.11 -8.14
CA GLU A 26 3.18 -21.36 -9.57
C GLU A 26 1.68 -21.34 -9.82
N VAL A 27 1.25 -20.27 -10.49
CA VAL A 27 -0.11 -20.09 -10.96
C VAL A 27 -0.39 -21.30 -11.82
N GLU A 28 -1.20 -22.23 -11.32
CA GLU A 28 -1.89 -23.22 -12.13
C GLU A 28 -2.74 -22.45 -13.14
N ASP A 29 -2.12 -21.99 -14.23
CA ASP A 29 -2.76 -21.71 -15.51
C ASP A 29 -3.20 -23.05 -16.11
N THR A 30 -4.07 -23.75 -15.36
CA THR A 30 -4.93 -24.73 -16.00
C THR A 30 -6.06 -23.93 -16.62
N GLU A 31 -5.85 -23.55 -17.88
CA GLU A 31 -6.90 -23.21 -18.85
C GLU A 31 -7.84 -24.41 -19.05
N HIS A 32 -8.43 -24.94 -17.97
CA HIS A 32 -9.55 -25.84 -18.09
C HIS A 32 -10.81 -25.03 -18.41
N PRO A 33 -11.77 -25.60 -19.15
CA PRO A 33 -12.90 -24.89 -19.71
C PRO A 33 -13.89 -24.51 -18.59
N LEU A 34 -13.54 -23.47 -17.83
CA LEU A 34 -14.39 -22.83 -16.84
C LEU A 34 -15.62 -22.22 -17.50
N SER A 35 -15.72 -22.18 -18.85
CA SER A 35 -16.82 -21.59 -19.61
C SER A 35 -18.21 -22.10 -19.22
N MET A 36 -18.33 -23.26 -18.57
CA MET A 36 -19.61 -23.82 -18.14
C MET A 36 -20.02 -23.51 -16.68
N MET A 37 -19.13 -23.02 -15.81
CA MET A 37 -19.51 -22.72 -14.41
C MET A 37 -20.14 -21.33 -14.29
N PRO A 38 -21.09 -21.08 -13.37
CA PRO A 38 -21.59 -19.72 -13.10
C PRO A 38 -20.44 -18.74 -12.80
N TYR A 39 -20.55 -17.50 -13.29
CA TYR A 39 -19.53 -16.45 -13.11
C TYR A 39 -19.04 -16.39 -11.65
N LYS A 40 -19.97 -16.31 -10.68
CA LYS A 40 -19.69 -16.23 -9.23
C LYS A 40 -18.83 -17.39 -8.67
N SER A 41 -18.85 -18.58 -9.27
CA SER A 41 -18.09 -19.77 -8.80
C SER A 41 -16.68 -19.90 -9.38
N ARG A 42 -16.32 -19.11 -10.39
CA ARG A 42 -14.97 -19.14 -11.01
C ARG A 42 -13.92 -18.35 -10.23
N TYR A 43 -14.36 -17.53 -9.26
CA TYR A 43 -13.52 -16.58 -8.56
C TYR A 43 -13.11 -17.09 -7.20
N LYS A 44 -11.81 -17.28 -7.01
CA LYS A 44 -11.23 -17.45 -5.68
C LYS A 44 -10.56 -16.14 -5.30
N LEU A 45 -11.18 -15.36 -4.41
CA LEU A 45 -10.57 -14.17 -3.80
C LEU A 45 -9.45 -14.55 -2.82
N GLN A 46 -9.39 -15.80 -2.40
CA GLN A 46 -8.50 -16.31 -1.37
C GLN A 46 -7.01 -16.07 -1.66
N PRO A 47 -6.47 -16.28 -2.88
CA PRO A 47 -5.08 -15.97 -3.18
C PRO A 47 -4.76 -14.48 -3.06
N TYR A 48 -5.67 -13.61 -3.49
CA TYR A 48 -5.53 -12.16 -3.36
C TYR A 48 -5.54 -11.72 -1.89
N LEU A 49 -6.49 -12.23 -1.11
CA LEU A 49 -6.59 -11.96 0.33
C LEU A 49 -5.36 -12.47 1.08
N LYS A 50 -4.86 -13.66 0.71
CA LYS A 50 -3.63 -14.22 1.25
C LYS A 50 -2.43 -13.33 0.94
N PHE A 51 -2.28 -12.88 -0.31
CA PHE A 51 -1.21 -11.96 -0.70
C PHE A 51 -1.26 -10.67 0.13
N HIS A 52 -2.43 -10.04 0.30
CA HIS A 52 -2.55 -8.84 1.12
C HIS A 52 -2.26 -9.07 2.59
N SER A 53 -2.69 -10.22 3.13
CA SER A 53 -2.37 -10.62 4.49
C SER A 53 -0.86 -10.80 4.67
N ASP A 54 -0.19 -11.50 3.75
CA ASP A 54 1.25 -11.71 3.78
C ASP A 54 2.02 -10.37 3.63
N ASN A 55 1.50 -9.49 2.78
CA ASN A 55 2.03 -8.15 2.55
C ASN A 55 1.89 -7.24 3.78
N LEU A 56 0.77 -7.34 4.51
CA LEU A 56 0.57 -6.62 5.77
C LEU A 56 1.54 -7.12 6.85
N LEU A 57 1.62 -8.44 7.03
CA LEU A 57 2.51 -9.03 8.04
C LEU A 57 3.98 -8.68 7.79
N SER A 58 4.40 -8.66 6.52
CA SER A 58 5.77 -8.29 6.15
C SER A 58 6.05 -6.81 6.44
N LEU A 59 5.09 -5.91 6.18
CA LEU A 59 5.17 -4.50 6.57
C LEU A 59 5.27 -4.29 8.08
N LEU A 60 4.42 -4.97 8.85
CA LEU A 60 4.46 -4.89 10.31
C LEU A 60 5.82 -5.34 10.85
N SER A 61 6.34 -6.45 10.31
CA SER A 61 7.69 -6.94 10.62
C SER A 61 8.76 -5.91 10.29
N PHE A 62 8.71 -5.29 9.10
CA PHE A 62 9.61 -4.22 8.71
C PHE A 62 9.58 -3.03 9.68
N PHE A 63 8.39 -2.54 10.05
CA PHE A 63 8.27 -1.39 10.95
C PHE A 63 8.76 -1.68 12.36
N GLU A 64 8.56 -2.89 12.89
CA GLU A 64 9.10 -3.27 14.22
C GLU A 64 10.64 -3.24 14.28
N HIS A 65 11.31 -3.26 13.13
CA HIS A 65 12.77 -3.12 13.04
C HIS A 65 13.22 -1.68 12.77
N ILE A 66 12.30 -0.73 12.61
CA ILE A 66 12.60 0.71 12.62
C ILE A 66 12.65 1.19 14.07
N PRO A 67 13.82 1.62 14.60
CA PRO A 67 13.98 1.93 16.02
C PRO A 67 12.95 2.92 16.58
N GLU A 68 12.66 3.96 15.82
CA GLU A 68 11.74 5.04 16.17
C GLU A 68 10.28 4.58 16.19
N PHE A 69 9.91 3.61 15.34
CA PHE A 69 8.59 2.99 15.38
C PHE A 69 8.49 2.03 16.57
N ARG A 70 9.53 1.21 16.77
CA ARG A 70 9.62 0.24 17.87
C ARG A 70 9.47 0.90 19.25
N SER A 71 9.99 2.12 19.42
CA SER A 71 9.90 2.87 20.68
C SER A 71 8.52 3.40 21.01
N LEU A 72 7.57 3.38 20.08
CA LEU A 72 6.20 3.83 20.33
C LEU A 72 5.41 2.83 21.20
N SER A 73 4.37 3.32 21.87
CA SER A 73 3.41 2.44 22.55
C SER A 73 2.62 1.59 21.54
N ASN A 74 2.16 0.41 21.97
CA ASN A 74 1.42 -0.51 21.11
C ASN A 74 0.14 0.14 20.52
N GLU A 75 -0.61 0.89 21.34
CA GLU A 75 -1.77 1.67 20.91
C GLU A 75 -1.43 2.64 19.77
N ALA A 76 -0.28 3.32 19.86
CA ALA A 76 0.12 4.28 18.86
C ALA A 76 0.62 3.62 17.58
N LYS A 77 1.39 2.53 17.69
CA LYS A 77 1.78 1.70 16.53
C LYS A 77 0.54 1.24 15.77
N LYS A 78 -0.43 0.67 16.48
CA LYS A 78 -1.71 0.23 15.92
C LYS A 78 -2.44 1.38 15.24
N THR A 79 -2.57 2.53 15.92
CA THR A 79 -3.25 3.71 15.38
C THR A 79 -2.59 4.24 14.10
N LEU A 80 -1.26 4.36 14.09
CA LEU A 80 -0.49 4.84 12.94
C LEU A 80 -0.60 3.91 11.74
N VAL A 81 -0.45 2.60 11.97
CA VAL A 81 -0.62 1.60 10.90
C VAL A 81 -2.04 1.65 10.38
N GLN A 82 -3.06 1.55 11.23
CA GLN A 82 -4.47 1.52 10.80
C GLN A 82 -4.85 2.76 9.97
N ARG A 83 -4.38 3.95 10.37
CA ARG A 83 -4.65 5.20 9.64
C ARG A 83 -4.02 5.25 8.25
N ASN A 84 -2.86 4.63 8.07
CA ASN A 84 -2.08 4.72 6.83
C ASN A 84 -2.08 3.42 6.01
N LEU A 85 -2.73 2.38 6.53
CA LEU A 85 -2.62 1.00 6.10
C LEU A 85 -2.81 0.81 4.59
N ARG A 86 -3.81 1.47 4.01
CA ARG A 86 -4.09 1.36 2.57
C ARG A 86 -2.97 1.89 1.72
N ASN A 87 -2.43 3.05 2.08
CA ASN A 87 -1.34 3.65 1.35
C ASN A 87 -0.05 2.85 1.55
N LEU A 88 0.16 2.31 2.76
CA LEU A 88 1.29 1.43 3.05
C LEU A 88 1.23 0.16 2.20
N LEU A 89 0.09 -0.53 2.15
CA LEU A 89 -0.08 -1.72 1.32
C LEU A 89 0.13 -1.41 -0.16
N ARG A 90 -0.49 -0.34 -0.68
CA ARG A 90 -0.32 0.09 -2.07
C ARG A 90 1.14 0.37 -2.42
N LEU A 91 1.82 1.18 -1.62
CA LEU A 91 3.24 1.46 -1.82
C LEU A 91 4.07 0.18 -1.75
N ASN A 92 3.79 -0.71 -0.80
CA ASN A 92 4.54 -1.97 -0.67
C ASN A 92 4.32 -2.91 -1.85
N THR A 93 3.12 -2.93 -2.45
CA THR A 93 2.84 -3.74 -3.64
C THR A 93 3.61 -3.32 -4.89
N THR A 94 4.10 -2.08 -4.96
CA THR A 94 4.84 -1.60 -6.14
C THR A 94 6.11 -2.41 -6.39
N GLU A 95 6.78 -2.88 -5.34
CA GLU A 95 8.04 -3.62 -5.46
C GLU A 95 7.88 -5.07 -5.94
N PRO A 96 6.96 -5.87 -5.37
CA PRO A 96 6.60 -7.17 -5.92
C PRO A 96 6.14 -7.09 -7.38
N ILE A 97 5.37 -6.05 -7.75
CA ILE A 97 4.97 -5.81 -9.16
C ILE A 97 6.18 -5.52 -10.03
N ARG A 98 7.05 -4.60 -9.60
CA ARG A 98 8.24 -4.20 -10.35
C ARG A 98 9.18 -5.38 -10.58
N SER A 99 9.29 -6.25 -9.59
CA SER A 99 10.15 -7.43 -9.61
C SER A 99 9.50 -8.65 -10.29
N GLY A 100 8.24 -8.54 -10.72
CA GLY A 100 7.52 -9.63 -11.40
C GLY A 100 7.00 -10.74 -10.49
N TYR A 101 7.20 -10.65 -9.17
CA TYR A 101 6.66 -11.61 -8.20
C TYR A 101 5.15 -11.51 -8.04
N PHE A 102 4.56 -10.35 -8.34
CA PHE A 102 3.13 -10.17 -8.38
C PHE A 102 2.73 -9.57 -9.73
N VAL A 103 2.05 -10.35 -10.56
CA VAL A 103 1.45 -9.84 -11.79
C VAL A 103 0.02 -9.42 -11.44
N PRO A 104 -0.32 -8.12 -11.51
CA PRO A 104 -1.71 -7.71 -11.39
C PRO A 104 -2.52 -8.44 -12.45
N PRO A 105 -3.80 -8.74 -12.20
CA PRO A 105 -4.63 -9.42 -13.20
C PRO A 105 -4.81 -8.51 -14.43
N ALA A 106 -3.93 -8.71 -15.41
CA ALA A 106 -3.79 -7.88 -16.60
C ALA A 106 -4.74 -8.34 -17.73
N SER A 107 -5.23 -9.56 -17.64
CA SER A 107 -6.17 -10.15 -18.60
C SER A 107 -6.96 -11.29 -17.96
N GLY A 108 -7.99 -11.75 -18.67
CA GLY A 108 -8.76 -12.92 -18.27
C GLY A 108 -9.77 -12.68 -17.15
N THR A 109 -10.12 -13.75 -16.45
CA THR A 109 -11.24 -13.78 -15.50
C THR A 109 -11.02 -12.83 -14.32
N ALA A 110 -9.80 -12.75 -13.81
CA ALA A 110 -9.49 -11.85 -12.72
C ALA A 110 -9.67 -10.39 -13.15
N HIS A 111 -9.20 -9.97 -14.33
CA HIS A 111 -9.43 -8.61 -14.83
C HIS A 111 -10.91 -8.26 -14.89
N ALA A 112 -11.76 -9.16 -15.42
CA ALA A 112 -13.20 -8.97 -15.48
C ALA A 112 -13.86 -8.86 -14.09
N LEU A 113 -13.33 -9.54 -13.07
CA LEU A 113 -13.79 -9.37 -11.68
C LEU A 113 -13.44 -7.98 -11.15
N TRP A 114 -12.21 -7.52 -11.37
CA TRP A 114 -11.78 -6.18 -11.00
C TRP A 114 -12.63 -5.13 -11.74
N GLU A 115 -12.92 -5.34 -13.02
CA GLU A 115 -13.71 -4.41 -13.83
C GLU A 115 -15.16 -4.37 -13.33
N TYR A 116 -15.73 -5.52 -12.98
CA TYR A 116 -17.05 -5.58 -12.36
C TYR A 116 -17.10 -4.84 -11.01
N ILE A 117 -16.08 -5.01 -10.18
CA ILE A 117 -16.02 -4.42 -8.83
C ILE A 117 -15.80 -2.90 -8.90
N PHE A 118 -14.80 -2.45 -9.64
CA PHE A 118 -14.32 -1.06 -9.62
C PHE A 118 -14.87 -0.20 -10.78
N GLY A 119 -15.31 -0.85 -11.85
CA GLY A 119 -15.61 -0.20 -13.12
C GLY A 119 -14.37 0.01 -13.99
N GLU A 120 -14.56 -0.07 -15.31
CA GLU A 120 -13.50 0.05 -16.32
C GLU A 120 -12.71 1.38 -16.18
N HIS A 121 -13.40 2.50 -16.01
CA HIS A 121 -12.76 3.82 -15.87
C HIS A 121 -11.79 3.87 -14.70
N MET A 122 -12.21 3.38 -13.54
CA MET A 122 -11.40 3.39 -12.32
C MET A 122 -10.19 2.46 -12.43
N LEU A 123 -10.35 1.30 -13.08
CA LEU A 123 -9.22 0.42 -13.38
C LEU A 123 -8.22 1.05 -14.34
N ASN A 124 -8.71 1.73 -15.38
CA ASN A 124 -7.84 2.43 -16.33
C ASN A 124 -7.07 3.56 -15.64
N ASP A 125 -7.73 4.34 -14.79
CA ASP A 125 -7.08 5.36 -13.96
C ASP A 125 -6.02 4.74 -13.05
N PHE A 126 -6.32 3.60 -12.42
CA PHE A 126 -5.40 2.90 -11.54
C PHE A 126 -4.18 2.38 -12.31
N GLY A 127 -4.39 1.76 -13.47
CA GLY A 127 -3.32 1.30 -14.35
C GLY A 127 -2.41 2.44 -14.78
N ASN A 128 -2.99 3.56 -15.22
CA ASN A 128 -2.27 4.77 -15.58
C ASN A 128 -1.46 5.34 -14.40
N LEU A 129 -2.04 5.34 -13.20
CA LEU A 129 -1.38 5.78 -11.99
C LEU A 129 -0.18 4.87 -11.66
N MET A 130 -0.36 3.56 -11.74
CA MET A 130 0.70 2.56 -11.48
C MET A 130 1.85 2.67 -12.49
N ILE A 131 1.56 2.95 -13.77
CA ILE A 131 2.58 3.20 -14.79
C ILE A 131 3.41 4.45 -14.41
N ARG A 132 2.76 5.53 -13.99
CA ARG A 132 3.45 6.76 -13.52
C ARG A 132 4.28 6.49 -12.27
N TYR A 133 3.74 5.74 -11.31
CA TYR A 133 4.47 5.31 -10.12
C TYR A 133 5.72 4.53 -10.48
N ARG A 134 5.62 3.55 -11.39
CA ARG A 134 6.77 2.75 -11.85
C ARG A 134 7.86 3.61 -12.49
N GLY A 135 7.47 4.66 -13.23
CA GLY A 135 8.41 5.60 -13.84
C GLY A 135 9.20 6.44 -12.82
N LEU A 136 8.55 6.83 -11.72
CA LEU A 136 9.12 7.67 -10.65
C LEU A 136 9.89 6.85 -9.61
N LEU A 137 9.42 5.64 -9.28
CA LEU A 137 10.00 4.74 -8.29
C LEU A 137 11.03 3.78 -8.90
N LYS A 138 11.89 4.28 -9.79
CA LYS A 138 12.96 3.45 -10.37
C LYS A 138 14.00 3.04 -9.34
N GLU A 139 14.24 3.88 -8.34
CA GLU A 139 15.17 3.55 -7.25
C GLU A 139 14.40 2.97 -6.06
N PRO A 140 14.65 1.70 -5.67
CA PRO A 140 13.90 1.03 -4.60
C PRO A 140 13.96 1.75 -3.25
N ILE A 141 15.06 2.46 -3.00
CA ILE A 141 15.24 3.25 -1.78
C ILE A 141 14.14 4.30 -1.57
N PHE A 142 13.55 4.83 -2.64
CA PHE A 142 12.47 5.80 -2.56
C PHE A 142 11.21 5.19 -1.96
N THR A 143 10.77 4.04 -2.48
CA THR A 143 9.60 3.32 -1.97
C THR A 143 9.77 2.97 -0.50
N LYS A 144 10.95 2.47 -0.13
CA LYS A 144 11.28 2.08 1.25
C LYS A 144 11.23 3.27 2.20
N MET A 145 11.83 4.40 1.81
CA MET A 145 11.78 5.63 2.60
C MET A 145 10.37 6.22 2.69
N LEU A 146 9.61 6.18 1.59
CA LEU A 146 8.22 6.62 1.58
C LEU A 146 7.36 5.78 2.54
N LEU A 147 7.54 4.45 2.61
CA LEU A 147 6.82 3.64 3.59
C LEU A 147 7.05 4.10 5.03
N VAL A 148 8.29 4.44 5.38
CA VAL A 148 8.63 4.97 6.71
C VAL A 148 8.00 6.36 6.93
N ILE A 149 8.09 7.26 5.95
CA ILE A 149 7.46 8.60 6.03
C ILE A 149 5.94 8.47 6.18
N MET A 150 5.33 7.53 5.47
CA MET A 150 3.89 7.33 5.45
C MET A 150 3.38 6.69 6.73
N VAL A 151 4.12 5.79 7.39
CA VAL A 151 3.67 5.24 8.67
C VAL A 151 3.63 6.31 9.77
N PHE A 152 4.57 7.26 9.75
CA PHE A 152 4.60 8.43 10.65
C PHE A 152 3.75 9.61 10.15
N SER A 153 2.97 9.44 9.10
CA SER A 153 2.13 10.54 8.61
C SER A 153 0.85 10.67 9.43
N SER A 154 0.50 11.92 9.73
CA SER A 154 -0.77 12.25 10.37
C SER A 154 -1.87 12.32 9.30
N HIS A 155 -2.63 11.22 9.18
CA HIS A 155 -3.88 11.09 8.40
C HIS A 155 -3.78 11.41 6.90
N PHE A 156 -3.73 10.37 6.08
CA PHE A 156 -4.12 10.45 4.67
C PHE A 156 -5.61 10.17 4.40
N SER A 157 -6.38 9.84 5.43
CA SER A 157 -7.84 9.72 5.29
C SER A 157 -8.43 11.12 5.35
N VAL A 158 -9.08 11.57 4.27
CA VAL A 158 -10.03 12.69 4.38
C VAL A 158 -11.05 12.28 5.44
N THR A 159 -11.28 13.16 6.41
CA THR A 159 -12.24 12.95 7.48
C THR A 159 -13.57 12.53 6.88
N ARG A 160 -14.03 11.32 7.17
CA ARG A 160 -15.40 10.94 6.84
C ARG A 160 -16.32 11.88 7.60
N PRO A 161 -17.35 12.46 6.97
CA PRO A 161 -18.24 13.42 7.62
C PRO A 161 -18.95 12.87 8.88
N ASN A 162 -18.98 11.54 9.06
CA ASN A 162 -19.59 10.86 10.20
C ASN A 162 -18.58 10.23 11.17
N ASP A 163 -17.27 10.27 10.88
CA ASP A 163 -16.28 9.82 11.87
C ASP A 163 -16.17 10.94 12.91
N VAL A 164 -16.89 10.79 14.01
CA VAL A 164 -16.67 11.56 15.24
C VAL A 164 -15.28 11.15 15.73
N PHE A 165 -14.25 11.78 15.15
CA PHE A 165 -12.88 11.41 15.45
C PHE A 165 -12.60 11.71 16.91
N HIS A 166 -12.27 10.68 17.67
CA HIS A 166 -11.44 10.80 18.85
C HIS A 166 -10.02 11.24 18.43
N VAL A 167 -9.88 12.48 17.95
CA VAL A 167 -8.60 13.14 17.66
C VAL A 167 -7.68 13.11 18.89
N TYR A 168 -8.27 12.93 20.08
CA TYR A 168 -7.61 12.97 21.39
C TYR A 168 -7.28 11.60 21.99
N ALA A 169 -7.58 10.47 21.36
CA ALA A 169 -7.36 9.15 21.99
C ALA A 169 -5.95 8.57 21.77
N CYS A 170 -5.10 9.21 20.95
CA CYS A 170 -3.71 8.79 20.82
C CYS A 170 -2.88 9.53 21.86
N GLU A 171 -2.33 8.82 22.84
CA GLU A 171 -1.46 9.37 23.88
C GLU A 171 -0.13 9.93 23.33
N ILE A 172 0.21 9.64 22.08
CA ILE A 172 1.40 10.23 21.45
C ILE A 172 1.11 11.66 21.04
N SER A 173 1.96 12.56 21.54
CA SER A 173 2.01 13.94 21.08
C SER A 173 2.15 13.98 19.56
N SER A 174 1.17 14.60 18.90
CA SER A 174 1.19 14.84 17.45
C SER A 174 2.51 15.47 16.98
N TYR A 175 3.17 16.22 17.88
CA TYR A 175 4.50 16.79 17.68
C TYR A 175 5.59 15.73 17.45
N ASP A 176 5.64 14.66 18.25
CA ASP A 176 6.71 13.67 18.17
C ASP A 176 6.62 12.88 16.85
N ILE A 177 5.40 12.49 16.46
CA ILE A 177 5.14 11.85 15.17
C ILE A 177 5.57 12.77 14.01
N PHE A 178 5.22 14.05 14.09
CA PHE A 178 5.62 15.03 13.08
C PHE A 178 7.14 15.20 12.99
N GLN A 179 7.85 15.21 14.12
CA GLN A 179 9.32 15.28 14.14
C GLN A 179 9.95 14.05 13.47
N LEU A 180 9.45 12.85 13.76
CA LEU A 180 9.90 11.61 13.13
C LEU A 180 9.66 11.64 11.61
N GLN A 181 8.46 12.04 11.19
CA GLN A 181 8.13 12.18 9.77
C GLN A 181 9.06 13.20 9.07
N SER A 182 9.26 14.35 9.69
CA SER A 182 10.12 15.43 9.20
C SER A 182 11.58 14.98 9.05
N PHE A 183 12.08 14.20 10.01
CA PHE A 183 13.41 13.62 9.95
C PHE A 183 13.61 12.73 8.72
N TYR A 184 12.74 11.73 8.50
CA TYR A 184 12.86 10.84 7.33
C TYR A 184 12.58 11.56 6.01
N THR A 185 11.68 12.54 6.02
CA THR A 185 11.42 13.41 4.86
C THR A 185 12.66 14.20 4.47
N THR A 186 13.33 14.81 5.45
CA THR A 186 14.58 15.54 5.24
C THR A 186 15.69 14.61 4.74
N LEU A 187 15.76 13.38 5.26
CA LEU A 187 16.73 12.39 4.82
C LEU A 187 16.52 12.00 3.35
N LEU A 188 15.27 11.71 2.96
CA LEU A 188 14.90 11.41 1.57
C LEU A 188 15.18 12.61 0.66
N TRP A 189 14.83 13.82 1.08
CA TRP A 189 15.06 15.06 0.33
C TRP A 189 16.55 15.28 0.05
N LYS A 190 17.40 15.18 1.07
CA LYS A 190 18.86 15.31 0.92
C LYS A 190 19.44 14.23 0.00
N TYR A 191 18.94 13.00 0.10
CA TYR A 191 19.34 11.91 -0.79
C TYR A 191 18.98 12.22 -2.24
N LEU A 192 17.76 12.71 -2.50
CA LEU A 192 17.31 13.09 -3.84
C LEU A 192 18.16 14.24 -4.42
N ILE A 193 18.42 15.30 -3.65
CA ILE A 193 19.27 16.41 -4.11
C ILE A 193 20.65 15.90 -4.50
N TYR A 194 21.25 15.04 -3.66
CA TYR A 194 22.57 14.47 -3.94
C TYR A 194 22.58 13.61 -5.21
N ARG A 195 21.48 12.92 -5.52
CA ARG A 195 21.40 11.98 -6.65
C ARG A 195 20.98 12.62 -7.97
N LEU A 196 20.02 13.54 -7.92
CA LEU A 196 19.31 14.06 -9.09
C LEU A 196 19.58 15.54 -9.35
N GLY A 197 20.07 16.28 -8.35
CA GLY A 197 20.07 17.74 -8.38
C GLY A 197 18.79 18.33 -7.78
N GLU A 198 18.82 19.64 -7.50
CA GLU A 198 17.74 20.34 -6.80
C GLU A 198 16.46 20.44 -7.64
N VAL A 199 16.57 20.79 -8.92
CA VAL A 199 15.42 21.02 -9.81
C VAL A 199 14.64 19.72 -10.02
N GLU A 200 15.34 18.64 -10.36
CA GLU A 200 14.79 17.31 -10.56
C GLU A 200 14.17 16.77 -9.27
N THR A 201 14.79 17.05 -8.12
CA THR A 201 14.24 16.68 -6.80
C THR A 201 12.89 17.35 -6.57
N ILE A 202 12.77 18.66 -6.80
CA ILE A 202 11.50 19.39 -6.65
C ILE A 202 10.43 18.76 -7.55
N GLN A 203 10.77 18.44 -8.81
CA GLN A 203 9.85 17.80 -9.74
C GLN A 203 9.40 16.44 -9.24
N VAL A 204 10.33 15.54 -8.88
CA VAL A 204 10.02 14.20 -8.38
C VAL A 204 9.16 14.28 -7.12
N TYR A 205 9.52 15.14 -6.17
CA TYR A 205 8.79 15.29 -4.91
C TYR A 205 7.36 15.80 -5.14
N THR A 206 7.19 16.79 -6.03
CA THR A 206 5.86 17.30 -6.42
C THR A 206 5.01 16.21 -7.06
N HIS A 207 5.60 15.40 -7.93
CA HIS A 207 4.90 14.28 -8.55
C HIS A 207 4.50 13.22 -7.52
N ILE A 208 5.37 12.89 -6.57
CA ILE A 208 5.06 11.93 -5.49
C ILE A 208 3.87 12.42 -4.67
N ILE A 209 3.88 13.69 -4.23
CA ILE A 209 2.75 14.27 -3.49
C ILE A 209 1.46 14.17 -4.31
N GLY A 210 1.50 14.59 -5.57
CA GLY A 210 0.34 14.52 -6.46
C GLY A 210 -0.18 13.09 -6.66
N LEU A 211 0.70 12.10 -6.74
CA LEU A 211 0.32 10.70 -6.82
C LEU A 211 -0.29 10.17 -5.52
N CYS A 212 0.28 10.52 -4.36
CA CYS A 212 -0.28 10.14 -3.07
C CYS A 212 -1.69 10.71 -2.88
N LEU A 213 -1.92 11.98 -3.26
CA LEU A 213 -3.24 12.60 -3.21
C LEU A 213 -4.24 11.92 -4.14
N LYS A 214 -3.83 11.58 -5.37
CA LYS A 214 -4.68 10.81 -6.30
C LYS A 214 -5.02 9.41 -5.76
N CYS A 215 -4.06 8.74 -5.13
CA CYS A 215 -4.31 7.45 -4.47
C CYS A 215 -5.39 7.59 -3.38
N VAL A 216 -5.33 8.64 -2.58
CA VAL A 216 -6.33 8.91 -1.54
C VAL A 216 -7.71 9.11 -2.16
N ASP A 217 -7.83 10.01 -3.14
CA ASP A 217 -9.08 10.30 -3.85
C ASP A 217 -9.69 9.04 -4.49
N MET A 218 -8.88 8.24 -5.20
CA MET A 218 -9.34 6.96 -5.75
C MET A 218 -9.80 6.00 -4.66
N GLY A 219 -9.10 5.95 -3.52
CA GLY A 219 -9.51 5.14 -2.37
C GLY A 219 -10.90 5.51 -1.85
N GLU A 220 -11.25 6.79 -1.85
CA GLU A 220 -12.58 7.26 -1.46
C GLU A 220 -13.65 6.95 -2.49
N GLN A 221 -13.34 7.11 -3.78
CA GLN A 221 -14.27 6.75 -4.84
C GLN A 221 -14.61 5.25 -4.79
N VAL A 222 -13.59 4.41 -4.56
CA VAL A 222 -13.75 2.98 -4.33
C VAL A 222 -14.69 2.70 -3.16
N GLU A 223 -14.48 3.36 -2.02
CA GLU A 223 -15.36 3.19 -0.85
C GLU A 223 -16.82 3.57 -1.12
N LYS A 224 -17.04 4.72 -1.77
CA LYS A 224 -18.38 5.18 -2.11
C LYS A 224 -19.09 4.16 -3.00
N ASN A 225 -18.40 3.67 -4.03
CA ASN A 225 -18.93 2.65 -4.94
C ASN A 225 -19.25 1.32 -4.24
N PHE A 226 -18.53 1.00 -3.17
CA PHE A 226 -18.77 -0.21 -2.38
C PHE A 226 -19.95 -0.08 -1.41
N ILE A 227 -20.12 1.08 -0.77
CA ILE A 227 -21.23 1.32 0.16
C ILE A 227 -22.58 1.13 -0.54
N ASP A 228 -22.66 1.50 -1.81
CA ASP A 228 -23.87 1.40 -2.62
C ASP A 228 -24.17 -0.03 -3.13
N ARG A 229 -23.26 -0.99 -2.90
CA ARG A 229 -23.35 -2.37 -3.43
C ARG A 229 -23.38 -3.40 -2.31
N GLU A 230 -24.59 -3.80 -1.92
CA GLU A 230 -24.85 -4.74 -0.82
C GLU A 230 -24.11 -6.09 -0.98
N GLU A 231 -23.98 -6.59 -2.22
CA GLU A 231 -23.26 -7.83 -2.54
C GLU A 231 -21.74 -7.75 -2.25
N LEU A 232 -21.16 -6.56 -2.25
CA LEU A 232 -19.73 -6.35 -2.03
C LEU A 232 -19.39 -6.03 -0.57
N ASN A 233 -20.40 -5.83 0.28
CA ASN A 233 -20.20 -5.57 1.71
C ASN A 233 -19.49 -6.73 2.42
N GLU A 234 -19.66 -7.97 1.97
CA GLU A 234 -18.90 -9.11 2.52
C GLU A 234 -17.41 -9.04 2.15
N ILE A 235 -17.08 -8.64 0.92
CA ILE A 235 -15.70 -8.45 0.47
C ILE A 235 -15.05 -7.29 1.23
N VAL A 236 -15.79 -6.19 1.41
CA VAL A 236 -15.36 -5.03 2.22
C VAL A 236 -15.13 -5.43 3.67
N LYS A 237 -16.05 -6.21 4.27
CA LYS A 237 -15.90 -6.73 5.64
C LYS A 237 -14.72 -7.69 5.76
N LEU A 238 -14.50 -8.57 4.79
CA LEU A 238 -13.33 -9.47 4.79
C LEU A 238 -12.02 -8.69 4.67
N THR A 239 -12.00 -7.69 3.79
CA THR A 239 -10.86 -6.78 3.65
C THR A 239 -10.65 -6.03 4.97
N GLN A 240 -11.68 -5.46 5.59
CA GLN A 240 -11.60 -4.77 6.88
C GLN A 240 -11.19 -5.71 8.04
N THR A 241 -11.63 -6.97 8.03
CA THR A 241 -11.32 -7.96 9.09
C THR A 241 -9.83 -8.36 9.03
N ILE A 242 -9.26 -8.52 7.84
CA ILE A 242 -7.82 -8.73 7.66
C ILE A 242 -7.01 -7.49 8.12
N LEU A 243 -7.60 -6.30 8.07
CA LEU A 243 -6.97 -5.04 8.51
C LEU A 243 -7.12 -4.78 10.03
N LEU A 244 -7.89 -5.61 10.75
CA LEU A 244 -8.18 -5.46 12.19
C LEU A 244 -7.50 -6.52 13.08
N VAL A 245 -6.86 -7.54 12.49
CA VAL A 245 -6.01 -8.54 13.16
C VAL A 245 -4.54 -8.09 13.05
#